data_AF-A0A2E5C2U6-F1
#
_entry.id   AF-A0A2E5C2U6-F1
#
_cell.length_a   1.000
_cell.length_b   1.000
_cell.length_c   1.000
_cell.angle_alpha   90.00
_cell.angle_beta   90.00
_cell.angle_gamma   90.00
#
_symmetry.space_group_name_H-M   'P 1'
#
loop_
_entity.id
_entity.type
_entity.pdbx_description
1 polymer ?
#
loop_
_entity_poly.entity_id
_entity_poly.type
_entity_poly.pdbx_seq_one_letter_code
_entity_poly.pdbx_strand_id
1 'polypeptide(L)'
;MCSKFILIHIILILITGCATPNKKYGIFYDPDYRVIDRGALDVNVISQACSDRFKDSLSAAKNNGEFHLRSIVGNKNHRIKFKQVNSYISMGKICVQVRASSIPP
;
A
#
# COMPACT_ATOMS: atom_id res chain seq x y z
N MET A 1 10.85 -25.29 47.73
CA MET A 1 9.68 -25.27 46.81
C MET A 1 9.64 -23.94 46.06
N CYS A 2 10.58 -23.66 45.14
CA CYS A 2 10.60 -22.36 44.40
C CYS A 2 10.89 -22.49 42.89
N SER A 3 11.20 -23.69 42.38
CA SER A 3 11.64 -23.84 40.97
C SER A 3 10.46 -24.01 39.98
N LYS A 4 9.36 -24.63 40.41
CA LYS A 4 8.22 -24.95 39.53
C LYS A 4 7.38 -23.73 39.09
N PHE A 5 7.38 -22.65 39.87
CA PHE A 5 6.62 -21.43 39.55
C PHE A 5 7.27 -20.57 38.46
N ILE A 6 8.60 -20.60 38.36
CA ILE A 6 9.36 -19.83 37.36
C ILE A 6 9.14 -20.41 35.97
N LEU A 7 9.08 -21.74 35.85
CA LEU A 7 8.87 -22.41 34.57
C LEU A 7 7.51 -22.05 33.95
N ILE A 8 6.47 -21.90 34.78
CA ILE A 8 5.11 -21.51 34.35
C ILE A 8 5.09 -20.08 33.81
N HIS A 9 5.85 -19.16 34.42
CA HIS A 9 5.92 -17.76 33.97
C HIS A 9 6.64 -17.62 32.62
N ILE A 10 7.68 -18.41 32.37
CA ILE A 10 8.40 -18.42 31.08
C ILE A 10 7.48 -18.92 29.96
N ILE A 11 6.69 -19.96 30.22
CA ILE A 11 5.71 -20.47 29.25
C ILE A 11 4.65 -19.40 28.94
N LEU A 12 4.19 -18.64 29.94
CA LEU A 12 3.19 -17.58 29.74
C LEU A 12 3.70 -16.41 28.87
N ILE A 13 4.99 -16.08 28.93
CA ILE A 13 5.61 -15.03 28.11
C ILE A 13 5.79 -15.48 26.65
N LEU A 14 6.01 -16.78 26.42
CA LEU A 14 6.12 -17.34 25.06
C LEU A 14 4.79 -17.28 24.28
N ILE A 15 3.65 -17.32 24.95
CA ILE A 15 2.32 -17.24 24.31
C ILE A 15 1.84 -15.79 24.08
N THR A 16 2.40 -14.79 24.77
CA THR A 16 2.08 -13.36 24.54
C THR A 16 2.93 -12.73 23.43
N GLY A 17 3.92 -13.46 22.90
CA GLY A 17 4.56 -13.19 21.61
C GLY A 17 3.63 -13.43 20.42
N CYS A 18 2.35 -13.07 20.54
CA CYS A 18 1.48 -12.88 19.39
C CYS A 18 2.01 -11.63 18.70
N ALA A 19 2.97 -11.82 17.81
CA ALA A 19 3.29 -10.84 16.78
C ALA A 19 1.95 -10.45 16.18
N THR A 20 1.52 -9.22 16.44
CA THR A 20 0.39 -8.60 15.73
C THR A 20 0.59 -8.99 14.28
N PRO A 21 -0.39 -9.62 13.60
CA PRO A 21 -0.24 -9.90 12.19
C PRO A 21 0.09 -8.55 11.59
N ASN A 22 1.36 -8.40 11.15
CA ASN A 22 1.84 -7.29 10.35
C ASN A 22 0.66 -7.00 9.44
N LYS A 23 0.04 -5.81 9.56
CA LYS A 23 -1.10 -5.43 8.74
C LYS A 23 -0.68 -5.85 7.35
N LYS A 24 -1.22 -6.97 6.89
CA LYS A 24 -0.98 -7.47 5.55
C LYS A 24 -1.68 -6.37 4.79
N TYR A 25 -0.92 -5.37 4.35
CA TYR A 25 -1.30 -4.56 3.23
C TYR A 25 -1.55 -5.62 2.19
N GLY A 26 -2.82 -6.05 2.10
CA GLY A 26 -3.26 -6.95 1.06
C GLY A 26 -2.71 -6.33 -0.18
N ILE A 27 -1.95 -7.12 -0.94
CA ILE A 27 -1.49 -6.69 -2.24
C ILE A 27 -2.79 -6.47 -3.01
N PHE A 28 -3.32 -5.25 -2.95
CA PHE A 28 -4.56 -4.84 -3.59
C PHE A 28 -4.17 -4.73 -5.05
N TYR A 29 -4.24 -5.87 -5.73
CA TYR A 29 -4.25 -5.92 -7.17
C TYR A 29 -5.44 -5.06 -7.60
N ASP A 30 -5.14 -3.90 -8.17
CA ASP A 30 -6.12 -2.98 -8.71
C ASP A 30 -6.31 -3.36 -10.19
N PRO A 31 -7.36 -4.10 -10.57
CA PRO A 31 -7.59 -4.48 -11.97
C PRO A 31 -7.89 -3.28 -12.87
N ASP A 32 -8.19 -2.11 -12.29
CA ASP A 32 -8.60 -0.91 -13.02
C ASP A 32 -7.44 0.06 -13.31
N TYR A 33 -6.19 -0.35 -13.09
CA TYR A 33 -5.08 0.56 -13.33
C TYR A 33 -4.95 0.90 -14.83
N ARG A 34 -5.26 2.15 -15.16
CA ARG A 34 -5.16 2.67 -16.52
C ARG A 34 -3.76 3.21 -16.76
N VAL A 35 -3.07 2.63 -17.73
CA VAL A 35 -1.77 3.11 -18.23
C VAL A 35 -2.01 4.07 -19.39
N ILE A 36 -1.50 5.30 -19.29
CA ILE A 36 -1.43 6.24 -20.41
C ILE A 36 0.05 6.38 -20.78
N ASP A 37 0.46 5.72 -21.86
CA ASP A 37 1.79 5.85 -22.44
C ASP A 37 1.88 7.14 -23.27
N ARG A 38 2.77 8.05 -22.88
CA ARG A 38 3.07 9.29 -23.60
C ARG A 38 4.49 9.29 -24.20
N GLY A 39 5.15 8.14 -24.19
CA GLY A 39 6.49 7.93 -24.71
C GLY A 39 7.53 7.63 -23.61
N ALA A 40 8.17 6.45 -23.72
CA ALA A 40 9.35 5.98 -23.00
C ALA A 40 9.31 6.01 -21.44
N LEU A 41 9.26 7.20 -20.86
CA LEU A 41 9.34 7.48 -19.42
C LEU A 41 8.20 8.40 -18.94
N ASP A 42 7.38 8.98 -19.83
CA ASP A 42 6.15 9.69 -19.47
C ASP A 42 4.97 8.70 -19.44
N VAL A 43 4.81 8.05 -18.30
CA VAL A 43 3.78 7.04 -18.07
C VAL A 43 2.92 7.50 -16.90
N ASN A 44 1.60 7.39 -17.06
CA ASN A 44 0.66 7.64 -15.98
C ASN A 44 -0.08 6.35 -15.61
N VAL A 45 -0.15 6.07 -14.31
CA VAL A 45 -0.93 4.98 -13.71
C VAL A 45 -2.00 5.58 -12.81
N ILE A 46 -3.26 5.22 -13.01
CA ILE A 46 -4.33 5.48 -12.03
C ILE A 46 -4.41 4.28 -11.10
N SER A 47 -4.34 4.49 -9.79
CA SER A 47 -4.49 3.45 -8.78
C SER A 47 -5.52 3.88 -7.73
N GLN A 48 -6.16 2.91 -7.09
CA GLN A 48 -7.09 3.16 -6.00
C GLN A 48 -6.85 2.28 -4.78
N ALA A 49 -7.35 2.76 -3.64
CA ALA A 49 -7.46 1.97 -2.42
C ALA A 49 -8.60 2.52 -1.55
N CYS A 50 -9.18 1.63 -0.72
CA CYS A 50 -10.27 1.97 0.19
C CYS A 50 -9.94 1.59 1.63
N SER A 51 -10.25 2.48 2.58
CA SER A 51 -10.08 2.27 4.03
C SER A 51 -11.10 3.08 4.82
N ASP A 52 -11.20 2.83 6.13
CA ASP A 52 -12.06 3.59 7.04
C ASP A 52 -11.55 5.03 7.22
N ARG A 53 -10.26 5.27 6.93
CA ARG A 53 -9.62 6.59 7.04
C ARG A 53 -9.12 7.05 5.69
N PHE A 54 -9.37 8.33 5.38
CA PHE A 54 -8.90 8.97 4.15
C PHE A 54 -7.38 8.88 4.00
N LYS A 55 -6.62 9.17 5.07
CA LYS A 55 -5.15 9.15 5.04
C LYS A 55 -4.60 7.77 4.68
N ASP A 56 -5.20 6.71 5.21
CA ASP A 56 -4.78 5.34 4.95
C ASP A 56 -5.10 4.95 3.50
N SER A 57 -6.28 5.34 3.01
CA SER A 57 -6.71 5.14 1.62
C SER A 57 -5.78 5.86 0.64
N LEU A 58 -5.45 7.13 0.90
CA LEU A 58 -4.53 7.91 0.08
C LEU A 58 -3.11 7.32 0.07
N SER A 59 -2.62 6.89 1.23
CA SER A 59 -1.29 6.27 1.36
C SER A 59 -1.23 4.96 0.57
N ALA A 60 -2.22 4.09 0.73
CA ALA A 60 -2.30 2.83 0.01
C ALA A 60 -2.45 3.04 -1.51
N ALA A 61 -3.29 3.98 -1.94
CA ALA A 61 -3.45 4.30 -3.36
C ALA A 61 -2.13 4.81 -3.98
N LYS A 62 -1.36 5.64 -3.28
CA LYS A 62 -0.02 6.08 -3.72
C LYS A 62 0.95 4.89 -3.85
N ASN A 63 1.02 4.02 -2.84
CA ASN A 63 1.90 2.85 -2.87
C ASN A 63 1.55 1.89 -4.01
N ASN A 64 0.26 1.65 -4.26
CA ASN A 64 -0.20 0.84 -5.39
C ASN A 64 0.23 1.48 -6.72
N GLY A 65 0.01 2.80 -6.86
CA GLY A 65 0.38 3.54 -8.06
C GLY A 65 1.88 3.50 -8.34
N GLU A 66 2.71 3.64 -7.30
CA GLU A 66 4.16 3.52 -7.39
C GLU A 66 4.60 2.12 -7.78
N PHE A 67 4.05 1.08 -7.15
CA PHE A 67 4.36 -0.31 -7.46
C PHE A 67 4.07 -0.64 -8.92
N HIS A 68 2.88 -0.28 -9.41
CA HIS A 68 2.51 -0.48 -10.81
C HIS A 68 3.36 0.37 -11.75
N LEU A 69 3.64 1.64 -11.41
CA LEU A 69 4.49 2.49 -12.24
C LEU A 69 5.90 1.91 -12.39
N ARG A 70 6.52 1.43 -11.30
CA ARG A 70 7.83 0.76 -11.31
C ARG A 70 7.85 -0.49 -12.19
N SER A 71 6.74 -1.23 -12.26
CA SER A 71 6.63 -2.40 -13.14
C SER A 71 6.67 -2.03 -14.64
N ILE A 72 6.30 -0.79 -14.98
CA ILE A 72 6.23 -0.31 -16.38
C ILE A 72 7.55 0.36 -16.79
N VAL A 73 8.05 1.30 -15.97
CA VAL A 73 9.26 2.08 -16.30
C VAL A 73 10.56 1.35 -15.99
N GLY A 74 10.49 0.27 -15.20
CA GLY A 74 11.63 -0.54 -14.81
C GLY A 74 12.64 0.23 -13.93
N ASN A 75 13.92 -0.10 -14.07
CA ASN A 75 15.02 0.52 -13.31
C ASN A 75 15.54 1.84 -13.92
N LYS A 76 14.77 2.47 -14.82
CA LYS A 76 15.18 3.74 -15.40
C LYS A 76 15.07 4.84 -14.36
N ASN A 77 16.01 5.79 -14.37
CA ASN A 77 15.92 6.95 -13.49
C ASN A 77 14.72 7.83 -13.90
N HIS A 78 13.83 8.11 -12.95
CA HIS A 78 12.65 8.94 -13.15
C HIS A 78 12.18 9.53 -11.82
N ARG A 79 11.43 10.62 -11.88
CA ARG A 79 10.72 11.16 -10.71
C ARG A 79 9.27 10.71 -10.75
N ILE A 80 8.69 10.43 -9.59
CA ILE A 80 7.27 10.09 -9.47
C ILE A 80 6.51 11.29 -8.92
N LYS A 81 5.45 11.72 -9.62
CA LYS A 81 4.47 12.67 -9.09
C LYS A 81 3.16 11.97 -8.80
N PHE A 82 2.55 12.31 -7.67
CA PHE A 82 1.24 11.82 -7.28
C PHE A 82 0.22 12.95 -7.33
N LYS A 83 -0.94 12.71 -7.93
CA LYS A 83 -2.09 13.62 -7.91
C LYS A 83 -3.34 12.84 -7.53
N GLN A 84 -4.04 13.25 -6.48
CA GLN A 84 -5.38 12.72 -6.21
C GLN A 84 -6.31 13.12 -7.35
N VAL A 85 -6.99 12.14 -7.93
CA VAL A 85 -7.90 12.34 -9.07
C VAL A 85 -9.35 12.37 -8.58
N ASN A 86 -9.67 11.49 -7.64
CA ASN A 86 -11.02 11.37 -7.11
C ASN A 86 -11.00 10.80 -5.68
N SER A 87 -12.09 11.01 -4.96
CA SER A 87 -12.39 10.32 -3.70
C SER A 87 -13.89 10.13 -3.56
N TYR A 88 -14.32 8.95 -3.14
CA TYR A 88 -15.74 8.60 -3.02
C TYR A 88 -15.94 7.57 -1.91
N ILE A 89 -17.18 7.35 -1.50
CA ILE A 89 -17.53 6.33 -0.51
C ILE A 89 -18.06 5.10 -1.27
N SER A 90 -17.52 3.92 -0.96
CA SER A 90 -18.01 2.65 -1.48
C SER A 90 -18.05 1.61 -0.37
N MET A 91 -19.18 0.92 -0.22
CA MET A 91 -19.42 -0.09 0.84
C MET A 91 -19.05 0.41 2.24
N GLY A 92 -19.37 1.67 2.56
CA GLY A 92 -19.07 2.29 3.85
C GLY A 92 -17.58 2.67 4.07
N LYS A 93 -16.71 2.49 3.08
CA LYS A 93 -15.29 2.84 3.14
C LYS A 93 -14.99 4.05 2.26
N ILE A 94 -13.97 4.82 2.66
CA ILE A 94 -13.46 5.94 1.87
C ILE A 94 -12.51 5.35 0.83
N CYS A 95 -12.80 5.55 -0.44
CA CYS A 95 -11.96 5.15 -1.56
C CYS A 95 -11.29 6.39 -2.16
N VAL A 96 -10.00 6.28 -2.47
CA VAL A 96 -9.22 7.37 -3.07
C VAL A 96 -8.55 6.85 -4.33
N GLN A 97 -8.67 7.61 -5.42
CA GLN A 97 -7.97 7.38 -6.67
C GLN A 97 -6.81 8.36 -6.82
N VAL A 98 -5.64 7.85 -7.14
CA VAL A 98 -4.40 8.60 -7.32
C VAL A 98 -3.84 8.33 -8.71
N ARG A 99 -3.39 9.38 -9.38
CA ARG A 99 -2.52 9.29 -10.55
C ARG A 99 -1.08 9.32 -10.09
N ALA A 100 -0.34 8.25 -10.34
CA ALA A 100 1.11 8.21 -10.29
C ALA A 100 1.67 8.46 -11.69
N SER A 101 2.56 9.44 -11.84
CA SER A 101 3.14 9.85 -13.11
C SER A 101 4.65 9.72 -13.04
N SER A 102 5.25 8.97 -13.96
CA SER A 102 6.69 8.98 -14.18
C SER A 102 7.04 10.22 -15.00
N ILE A 103 8.06 10.94 -14.56
CA ILE A 103 8.61 12.10 -15.25
C ILE A 103 10.08 11.79 -15.53
N PRO A 104 10.52 11.88 -16.80
CA PRO A 104 11.93 11.76 -17.14
C PRO A 104 12.80 12.75 -16.34
N PRO A 105 14.09 12.43 -16.10
CA PRO A 105 15.00 13.29 -15.35
C PRO A 105 15.20 14.67 -15.98
#